data_AF-A0A420EQ56-F1
#
_entry.id   AF-A0A420EQ56-F1
#
_cell.length_a   1.000
_cell.length_b   1.000
_cell.length_c   1.000
_cell.angle_alpha   90.00
_cell.angle_beta   90.00
_cell.angle_gamma   90.00
#
_symmetry.space_group_name_H-M   'P 1'
#
loop_
_entity.id
_entity.type
_entity.pdbx_description
1 polymer ?
#
loop_
_entity_poly.entity_id
_entity_poly.type
_entity_poly.pdbx_seq_one_letter_code
_entity_poly.pdbx_strand_id
1 'polypeptide(L)'
;MVDDQASLVDNLRQRTVTVEVGGAVEQPFLSVNGTQLRLSGAGLASPATIESYEYDTAAAATQDAEQIDPNGDPWTSKIAWVAPPHFYRAQRLIVLYVGADAGMRLLAGLLGPPFAGR
;
A
#
# COMPACT_ATOMS: atom_id res chain seq x y z
N MET A 1 -1.28 9.60 -13.25
CA MET A 1 -0.79 8.23 -12.99
C MET A 1 -0.07 8.21 -11.65
N VAL A 2 0.08 7.04 -11.04
CA VAL A 2 0.82 6.86 -9.79
C VAL A 2 2.08 6.10 -10.13
N ASP A 3 3.23 6.73 -9.91
CA ASP A 3 4.54 6.17 -10.22
C ASP A 3 5.44 6.10 -8.98
N ASP A 4 5.21 6.97 -8.01
CA ASP A 4 5.99 7.18 -6.80
C ASP A 4 5.12 7.67 -5.63
N GLN A 5 5.70 7.86 -4.43
CA GLN A 5 4.93 8.24 -3.25
C GLN A 5 4.34 9.64 -3.42
N ALA A 6 5.08 10.57 -4.04
CA ALA A 6 4.61 11.93 -4.29
C ALA A 6 3.36 11.92 -5.17
N SER A 7 3.40 11.20 -6.30
CA SER A 7 2.26 11.07 -7.19
C SER A 7 1.11 10.27 -6.57
N LEU A 8 1.35 9.27 -5.71
CA LEU A 8 0.29 8.63 -4.91
C LEU A 8 -0.44 9.66 -4.04
N VAL A 9 0.32 10.45 -3.27
CA VAL A 9 -0.22 11.49 -2.37
C VAL A 9 -1.00 12.54 -3.15
N ASP A 10 -0.48 13.00 -4.29
CA ASP A 10 -1.16 13.99 -5.13
C ASP A 10 -2.48 13.45 -5.69
N ASN A 11 -2.50 12.20 -6.16
CA ASN A 11 -3.73 11.58 -6.68
C ASN A 11 -4.78 11.35 -5.56
N LEU A 12 -4.35 11.04 -4.35
CA LEU A 12 -5.24 10.95 -3.18
C LEU A 12 -5.84 12.32 -2.84
N ARG A 13 -5.02 13.35 -2.79
CA ARG A 13 -5.46 14.73 -2.50
C ARG A 13 -6.42 15.28 -3.55
N GLN A 14 -6.22 14.95 -4.83
CA GLN A 14 -7.16 15.29 -5.90
C GLN A 14 -8.55 14.65 -5.72
N ARG A 15 -8.65 13.60 -4.92
CA ARG A 15 -9.92 12.93 -4.54
C ARG A 15 -10.47 13.43 -3.20
N THR A 16 -10.00 14.59 -2.73
CA THR A 16 -10.40 15.21 -1.46
C THR A 16 -10.03 14.34 -0.24
N VAL A 17 -9.04 13.45 -0.39
CA VAL A 17 -8.46 12.68 0.71
C VAL A 17 -7.40 13.56 1.38
N THR A 18 -7.52 13.77 2.67
CA THR A 18 -6.44 14.33 3.48
C THR A 18 -5.41 13.24 3.73
N VAL A 19 -4.14 13.54 3.42
CA VAL A 19 -3.02 12.63 3.62
C VAL A 19 -2.05 13.24 4.62
N GLU A 20 -1.92 12.58 5.76
CA GLU A 20 -0.93 12.86 6.79
C GLU A 20 0.24 11.87 6.63
N VAL A 21 1.45 12.39 6.48
CA VAL A 21 2.67 11.58 6.37
C VAL A 21 3.17 11.26 7.78
N GLY A 22 3.27 9.98 8.08
CA GLY A 22 3.75 9.44 9.35
C GLY A 22 5.24 9.08 9.32
N GLY A 23 5.63 8.20 10.25
CA GLY A 23 7.01 7.73 10.38
C GLY A 23 7.39 6.64 9.39
N ALA A 24 8.66 6.24 9.45
CA ALA A 24 9.16 5.08 8.73
C ALA A 24 8.53 3.79 9.27
N VAL A 25 8.28 2.85 8.37
CA VAL A 25 7.77 1.50 8.65
C VAL A 25 8.62 0.48 7.93
N GLU A 26 8.66 -0.74 8.43
CA GLU A 26 9.45 -1.83 7.87
C GLU A 26 8.60 -3.09 7.79
N GLN A 27 8.67 -3.77 6.65
CA GLN A 27 8.23 -5.15 6.51
C GLN A 27 9.47 -6.00 6.27
N PRO A 28 9.75 -7.03 7.09
CA PRO A 28 11.02 -7.76 7.06
C PRO A 28 11.24 -8.58 5.77
N PHE A 29 10.24 -8.63 4.89
CA PHE A 29 10.25 -9.30 3.60
C PHE A 29 10.29 -8.32 2.41
N LEU A 30 10.37 -7.01 2.69
CA LEU A 30 10.62 -5.98 1.68
C LEU A 30 12.04 -5.43 1.87
N SER A 31 12.70 -5.09 0.76
CA SER A 31 14.09 -4.64 0.71
C SER A 31 14.27 -3.15 1.00
N VAL A 32 13.18 -2.39 1.14
CA VAL A 32 13.18 -0.94 1.39
C VAL A 32 12.38 -0.59 2.64
N ASN A 33 12.73 0.53 3.27
CA ASN A 33 11.89 1.13 4.31
C ASN A 33 10.67 1.80 3.65
N GLY A 34 9.53 1.68 4.30
CA GLY A 34 8.30 2.35 3.88
C GLY A 34 8.03 3.62 4.68
N THR A 35 6.97 4.30 4.27
CA THR A 35 6.39 5.44 4.99
C THR A 35 4.95 5.13 5.34
N GLN A 36 4.56 5.35 6.60
CA GLN A 36 3.16 5.28 6.99
C GLN A 36 2.41 6.51 6.48
N LEU A 37 1.27 6.33 5.82
CA LEU A 37 0.38 7.42 5.40
C LEU A 37 -0.99 7.22 6.03
N ARG A 38 -1.49 8.25 6.71
CA ARG A 38 -2.83 8.26 7.29
C ARG A 38 -3.79 9.05 6.41
N LEU A 39 -4.84 8.39 5.98
CA LEU A 39 -5.86 8.87 5.06
C LEU A 39 -7.13 9.23 5.83
N SER A 40 -7.70 10.38 5.57
CA SER A 40 -9.00 10.79 6.11
C SER A 40 -9.78 11.66 5.11
N GLY A 41 -11.05 11.92 5.38
CA GLY A 41 -11.92 12.66 4.46
C GLY A 41 -12.43 11.79 3.31
N ALA A 42 -12.88 12.41 2.21
CA ALA A 42 -13.42 11.74 1.01
C ALA A 42 -14.50 10.66 1.27
N GLY A 43 -15.28 10.77 2.35
CA GLY A 43 -16.29 9.78 2.70
C GLY A 43 -15.75 8.51 3.37
N LEU A 44 -14.49 8.48 3.79
CA LEU A 44 -13.97 7.46 4.71
C LEU A 44 -14.67 7.62 6.07
N ALA A 45 -15.35 6.56 6.52
CA ALA A 45 -16.06 6.55 7.81
C ALA A 45 -15.12 6.67 9.02
N SER A 46 -13.90 6.15 8.87
CA SER A 46 -12.81 6.24 9.83
C SER A 46 -11.50 6.49 9.08
N PRO A 47 -10.49 7.09 9.73
CA PRO A 47 -9.16 7.20 9.14
C PRO A 47 -8.60 5.83 8.80
N ALA A 48 -8.01 5.72 7.60
CA ALA A 48 -7.34 4.50 7.13
C ALA A 48 -5.83 4.73 7.14
N THR A 49 -5.05 3.72 7.54
CA THR A 49 -3.59 3.77 7.47
C THR A 49 -3.12 2.87 6.34
N ILE A 50 -2.24 3.40 5.49
CA ILE A 50 -1.53 2.63 4.47
C ILE A 50 -0.02 2.75 4.72
N GLU A 51 0.72 1.80 4.19
CA GLU A 51 2.18 1.84 4.14
C GLU A 51 2.60 1.93 2.68
N SER A 52 3.47 2.88 2.34
CA SER A 52 4.02 3.03 0.99
C SER A 52 5.52 2.72 0.97
N TYR A 53 5.90 1.81 0.08
CA TYR A 53 7.26 1.35 -0.15
C TYR A 53 7.70 1.79 -1.54
N GLU A 54 8.54 2.82 -1.61
CA GLU A 54 9.07 3.35 -2.87
C GLU A 54 10.46 2.77 -3.14
N TYR A 55 10.63 2.25 -4.35
CA TYR A 55 11.85 1.62 -4.83
C TYR A 55 12.60 2.53 -5.80
N ASP A 56 13.89 2.28 -6.01
CA ASP A 56 14.66 2.99 -7.03
C ASP A 56 14.14 2.70 -8.45
N THR A 57 13.61 1.49 -8.68
CA THR A 57 13.11 1.05 -9.99
C THR A 57 11.85 0.21 -9.88
N ALA A 58 11.05 0.19 -10.96
CA ALA A 58 9.89 -0.70 -11.08
C ALA A 58 10.29 -2.19 -11.07
N ALA A 59 11.51 -2.52 -11.52
CA ALA A 59 12.04 -3.88 -11.48
C ALA A 59 12.27 -4.34 -10.04
N ALA A 60 12.87 -3.49 -9.19
CA ALA A 60 13.06 -3.80 -7.77
C ALA A 60 11.72 -3.99 -7.03
N ALA A 61 10.74 -3.12 -7.29
CA ALA A 61 9.38 -3.31 -6.76
C ALA A 61 8.72 -4.62 -7.24
N THR A 62 9.03 -5.06 -8.46
CA THR A 62 8.52 -6.34 -8.98
C THR A 62 9.17 -7.52 -8.27
N GLN A 63 10.48 -7.48 -8.03
CA GLN A 63 11.21 -8.55 -7.33
C GLN A 63 10.70 -8.78 -5.91
N ASP A 64 10.37 -7.72 -5.17
CA ASP A 64 9.78 -7.86 -3.84
C ASP A 64 8.33 -8.34 -3.89
N ALA A 65 7.54 -7.86 -4.86
CA ALA A 65 6.16 -8.31 -5.03
C ALA A 65 6.08 -9.83 -5.32
N GLU A 66 7.05 -10.39 -6.06
CA GLU A 66 7.13 -11.82 -6.36
C GLU A 66 7.40 -12.70 -5.11
N GLN A 67 7.93 -12.10 -4.04
CA GLN A 67 8.17 -12.80 -2.77
C GLN A 67 6.90 -12.93 -1.91
N ILE A 68 5.83 -12.23 -2.28
CA ILE A 68 4.54 -12.24 -1.59
C ILE A 68 3.60 -13.22 -2.30
N ASP A 69 3.08 -14.17 -1.54
CA ASP A 69 2.10 -15.14 -2.02
C ASP A 69 0.73 -14.48 -2.28
N PRO A 70 -0.18 -15.14 -3.01
CA PRO A 70 -1.49 -14.57 -3.31
C PRO A 70 -2.33 -14.16 -2.10
N ASN A 71 -2.06 -14.68 -0.89
CA ASN A 71 -2.79 -14.34 0.33
C ASN A 71 -2.17 -13.15 1.09
N GLY A 72 -1.06 -12.59 0.61
CA GLY A 72 -0.37 -11.48 1.24
C GLY A 72 0.64 -11.90 2.31
N ASP A 73 1.13 -13.15 2.28
CA ASP A 73 2.22 -13.61 3.15
C ASP A 73 3.51 -13.82 2.34
N PRO A 74 4.71 -13.68 2.92
CA PRO A 74 5.93 -14.13 2.25
C PRO A 74 5.88 -15.64 1.98
N TRP A 75 6.44 -16.12 0.87
CA TRP A 75 6.48 -17.57 0.59
C TRP A 75 7.14 -18.41 1.70
N THR A 76 8.02 -17.80 2.48
CA THR A 76 8.83 -18.45 3.52
C THR A 76 8.20 -18.43 4.91
N SER A 77 7.12 -17.68 5.13
CA SER A 77 6.54 -17.50 6.47
C SER A 77 5.05 -17.12 6.41
N LYS A 78 4.36 -17.17 7.56
CA LYS A 78 2.96 -16.76 7.66
C LYS A 78 2.83 -15.62 8.65
N ILE A 79 2.14 -14.56 8.24
CA ILE A 79 1.97 -13.36 9.07
C ILE A 79 0.58 -13.41 9.69
N ALA A 80 0.55 -13.27 11.01
CA ALA A 80 -0.68 -13.08 11.77
C ALA A 80 -1.17 -11.64 11.62
N TRP A 81 -1.71 -11.31 10.43
CA TRP A 81 -2.26 -9.99 10.15
C TRP A 81 -3.44 -9.67 11.09
N VAL A 82 -3.47 -8.45 11.63
CA VAL A 82 -4.56 -7.97 12.50
C VAL A 82 -5.90 -7.79 11.78
N ALA A 83 -5.85 -7.65 10.45
CA ALA A 83 -6.98 -7.64 9.54
C ALA A 83 -6.52 -8.17 8.15
N PRO A 84 -7.40 -8.33 7.16
CA PRO A 84 -6.97 -8.76 5.82
C PRO A 84 -5.95 -7.79 5.18
N PRO A 85 -4.78 -8.27 4.71
CA PRO A 85 -3.85 -7.45 3.96
C PRO A 85 -4.29 -7.30 2.50
N HIS A 86 -3.97 -6.15 1.91
CA HIS A 86 -4.14 -5.85 0.50
C HIS A 86 -2.88 -5.15 -0.02
N PHE A 87 -2.17 -5.82 -0.91
CA PHE A 87 -0.97 -5.29 -1.57
C PHE A 87 -1.30 -4.79 -2.97
N TYR A 88 -0.94 -3.55 -3.24
CA TYR A 88 -1.07 -2.90 -4.55
C TYR A 88 0.31 -2.57 -5.09
N ARG A 89 0.45 -2.51 -6.41
CA ARG A 89 1.71 -2.14 -7.06
C ARG A 89 1.46 -1.17 -8.19
N ALA A 90 2.27 -0.11 -8.26
CA ALA A 90 2.25 0.86 -9.34
C ALA A 90 3.68 1.35 -9.62
N GLN A 91 4.21 1.07 -10.81
CA GLN A 91 5.62 1.31 -11.17
C GLN A 91 6.61 0.84 -10.08
N ARG A 92 7.25 1.79 -9.39
CA ARG A 92 8.24 1.60 -8.33
C ARG A 92 7.64 1.70 -6.94
N LEU A 93 6.32 1.58 -6.79
CA LEU A 93 5.63 1.50 -5.49
C LEU A 93 5.04 0.14 -5.22
N ILE A 94 5.17 -0.28 -3.96
CA ILE A 94 4.24 -1.20 -3.31
C ILE A 94 3.46 -0.42 -2.24
N VAL A 95 2.15 -0.64 -2.16
CA VAL A 95 1.29 -0.10 -1.10
C VAL A 95 0.65 -1.26 -0.36
N LEU A 96 0.75 -1.24 0.98
CA LEU A 96 0.06 -2.17 1.86
C LEU A 96 -1.07 -1.44 2.61
N TYR A 97 -2.26 -2.01 2.57
CA TYR A 97 -3.37 -1.64 3.42
C TYR A 97 -3.86 -2.89 4.17
N VAL A 98 -4.09 -2.77 5.48
CA VAL A 98 -4.56 -3.86 6.33
C VAL A 98 -5.93 -3.49 6.91
N GLY A 99 -6.99 -4.07 6.36
CA GLY A 99 -8.38 -3.74 6.66
C GLY A 99 -9.32 -4.10 5.51
N ALA A 100 -10.63 -4.05 5.70
CA ALA A 100 -11.62 -4.51 4.70
C ALA A 100 -12.65 -3.43 4.31
N ASP A 101 -12.34 -2.16 4.55
CA ASP A 101 -13.32 -1.07 4.49
C ASP A 101 -13.23 -0.18 3.23
N ALA A 102 -13.70 1.05 3.33
CA ALA A 102 -13.66 2.03 2.25
C ALA A 102 -12.23 2.35 1.78
N GLY A 103 -11.22 2.19 2.62
CA GLY A 103 -9.81 2.34 2.26
C GLY A 103 -9.39 1.38 1.14
N MET A 104 -9.78 0.09 1.24
CA MET A 104 -9.52 -0.90 0.19
C MET A 104 -10.12 -0.46 -1.15
N ARG A 105 -11.39 -0.01 -1.16
CA ARG A 105 -12.08 0.41 -2.38
C ARG A 105 -11.47 1.68 -2.99
N LEU A 106 -11.08 2.63 -2.15
CA LEU A 106 -10.40 3.86 -2.56
C LEU A 106 -9.08 3.54 -3.28
N LEU A 107 -8.25 2.68 -2.67
CA LEU A 107 -6.96 2.27 -3.24
C LEU A 107 -7.15 1.47 -4.52
N ALA A 108 -8.12 0.53 -4.55
CA ALA A 108 -8.40 -0.25 -5.75
C ALA A 108 -8.85 0.64 -6.93
N GLY A 109 -9.63 1.68 -6.67
CA GLY A 109 -10.02 2.66 -7.68
C GLY A 109 -8.88 3.57 -8.15
N LEU A 110 -7.76 3.63 -7.44
CA LEU A 110 -6.59 4.44 -7.78
C LEU A 110 -5.47 3.63 -8.42
N LEU A 111 -5.18 2.45 -7.87
CA LEU A 111 -4.01 1.62 -8.19
C LEU A 111 -4.38 0.35 -8.98
N GLY A 112 -5.67 0.08 -9.16
CA GLY A 112 -6.15 -1.20 -9.67
C GLY A 112 -6.34 -2.24 -8.55
N PRO A 113 -6.77 -3.47 -8.88
CA PRO A 113 -6.98 -4.51 -7.87
C PRO A 113 -5.67 -4.86 -7.15
N PRO A 114 -5.75 -5.30 -5.88
CA PRO A 114 -4.57 -5.79 -5.19
C PRO A 114 -3.99 -7.01 -5.93
N PHE A 115 -2.65 -7.12 -5.99
CA PHE A 115 -1.99 -8.27 -6.59
C PHE A 115 -1.86 -9.45 -5.61
N ALA A 116 -1.93 -9.17 -4.31
CA ALA A 116 -1.90 -10.15 -3.23
C ALA A 116 -2.74 -9.66 -2.04
N GLY A 117 -3.35 -10.59 -1.31
CA GLY A 117 -4.20 -10.28 -0.17
C GLY A 117 -5.41 -11.21 -0.07
N ARG A 118 -6.29 -10.93 0.89
CA ARG A 118 -7.52 -11.70 1.12
C ARG A 118 -8.70 -10.81 1.48
#